data_AF-A0A9X8N4Q9-F1
#
_entry.id   AF-A0A9X8N4Q9-F1
#
_cell.length_a   1.000
_cell.length_b   1.000
_cell.length_c   1.000
_cell.angle_alpha   90.00
_cell.angle_beta   90.00
_cell.angle_gamma   90.00
#
_symmetry.space_group_name_H-M   'P 1'
#
loop_
_entity.id
_entity.type
_entity.pdbx_description
1 polymer ?
#
loop_
_entity_poly.entity_id
_entity_poly.type
_entity_poly.pdbx_seq_one_letter_code
_entity_poly.pdbx_strand_id
1 'polypeptide(L)'
;MPTTPPGNGRAQYHYDAVVAVADRFEGPYSRRWTAGVGAGHNNFFEDHEGGLWATFFRNPAHGYWADPSRRADSAVAGVVRLEWTGPEGNRLYVKRRGQG
;
A
#
# COMPACT_ATOMS: atom_id res chain seq x y z
N MET A 1 -11.20 10.36 -24.36
CA MET A 1 -11.83 10.39 -23.02
C MET A 1 -11.53 11.74 -22.39
N PRO A 2 -12.51 12.58 -22.06
CA PRO A 2 -12.22 13.86 -21.41
C PRO A 2 -11.80 13.60 -19.96
N THR A 3 -10.63 14.09 -19.56
CA THR A 3 -10.14 14.01 -18.18
C THR A 3 -10.86 15.04 -17.35
N THR A 4 -11.86 14.62 -16.58
CA THR A 4 -12.62 15.52 -15.71
C THR A 4 -11.71 16.03 -14.57
N PRO A 5 -11.60 17.35 -14.35
CA PRO A 5 -10.71 17.91 -13.33
C PRO A 5 -11.12 17.52 -11.90
N PRO A 6 -10.19 17.32 -10.95
CA PRO A 6 -10.48 16.88 -9.59
C PRO A 6 -11.31 17.90 -8.77
N GLY A 7 -12.16 17.44 -7.84
CA GLY A 7 -12.99 18.31 -6.99
C GLY A 7 -13.78 17.58 -5.89
N ASN A 8 -14.18 18.32 -4.84
CA ASN A 8 -14.93 17.82 -3.68
C ASN A 8 -16.29 17.22 -4.10
N GLY A 9 -16.67 16.09 -3.50
CA GLY A 9 -17.94 15.39 -3.76
C GLY A 9 -17.89 14.26 -4.80
N ARG A 10 -16.70 13.89 -5.30
CA ARG A 10 -16.52 12.70 -6.16
C ARG A 10 -16.06 11.49 -5.37
N ALA A 11 -16.44 10.31 -5.84
CA ALA A 11 -15.92 9.03 -5.34
C ALA A 11 -14.39 9.01 -5.52
N GLN A 12 -13.67 9.17 -4.42
CA GLN A 12 -12.24 8.97 -4.36
C GLN A 12 -12.02 7.46 -4.24
N TYR A 13 -11.33 6.85 -5.20
CA TYR A 13 -10.99 5.43 -5.16
C TYR A 13 -9.66 5.24 -4.41
N HIS A 14 -9.48 4.09 -3.78
CA HIS A 14 -8.17 3.68 -3.27
C HIS A 14 -7.41 2.92 -4.36
N TYR A 15 -6.09 2.86 -4.21
CA TYR A 15 -5.21 2.08 -5.08
C TYR A 15 -4.30 1.22 -4.20
N ASP A 16 -3.96 0.05 -4.73
CA ASP A 16 -3.24 -0.99 -4.00
C ASP A 16 -1.73 -0.87 -4.22
N ALA A 17 -0.95 -1.31 -3.24
CA ALA A 17 0.47 -1.59 -3.42
C ALA A 17 0.61 -2.93 -4.15
N VAL A 18 1.18 -2.88 -5.36
CA VAL A 18 1.46 -4.06 -6.18
C VAL A 18 2.97 -4.20 -6.36
N VAL A 19 3.50 -5.38 -6.09
CA VAL A 19 4.94 -5.67 -6.06
C VAL A 19 5.27 -6.79 -7.03
N ALA A 20 6.45 -6.71 -7.64
CA ALA A 20 7.11 -7.79 -8.35
C ALA A 20 8.61 -7.73 -8.03
N VAL A 21 9.31 -8.85 -8.17
CA VAL A 21 10.75 -8.96 -7.88
C VAL A 21 11.53 -9.43 -9.10
N ALA A 22 12.80 -9.08 -9.16
CA ALA A 22 13.72 -9.52 -10.20
C ALA A 22 15.13 -9.66 -9.60
N ASP A 23 15.94 -10.55 -10.17
CA ASP A 23 17.35 -10.71 -9.80
C ASP A 23 18.25 -9.64 -10.45
N ARG A 24 17.72 -8.90 -11.43
CA ARG A 24 18.39 -7.80 -12.13
C ARG A 24 17.50 -6.57 -12.11
N PHE A 25 18.12 -5.39 -12.07
CA PHE A 25 17.39 -4.12 -12.02
C PHE A 25 16.45 -3.95 -13.23
N GLU A 26 16.91 -4.37 -14.41
CA GLU A 26 16.16 -4.30 -15.67
C GLU A 26 15.08 -5.38 -15.79
N GLY A 27 15.08 -6.38 -14.90
CA GLY A 27 14.19 -7.54 -14.97
C GLY A 27 14.79 -8.76 -15.70
N PRO A 28 13.94 -9.70 -16.15
CA PRO A 28 12.48 -9.65 -16.10
C PRO A 28 11.94 -9.72 -14.67
N TYR A 29 10.91 -8.93 -14.39
CA TYR A 29 10.19 -8.99 -13.11
C TYR A 29 9.24 -10.19 -13.08
N SER A 30 9.07 -10.77 -11.89
CA SER A 30 8.13 -11.85 -11.63
C SER A 30 6.70 -11.45 -11.94
N ARG A 31 5.78 -12.43 -11.90
CA ARG A 31 4.36 -12.10 -11.82
C ARG A 31 4.12 -11.26 -10.56
N ARG A 32 3.49 -10.10 -10.75
CA ARG A 32 3.15 -9.17 -9.68
C ARG A 32 2.09 -9.72 -8.73
N TRP A 33 2.10 -9.29 -7.48
CA TRP A 33 1.08 -9.56 -6.48
C TRP A 33 0.69 -8.30 -5.71
N THR A 34 -0.51 -8.28 -5.15
CA THR A 34 -0.94 -7.20 -4.25
C THR A 34 -0.31 -7.40 -2.87
N ALA A 35 0.61 -6.51 -2.51
CA ALA A 35 1.27 -6.49 -1.21
C ALA A 35 0.37 -5.81 -0.15
N GLY A 36 -0.43 -4.81 -0.53
CA GLY A 36 -1.32 -4.12 0.41
C GLY A 36 -2.53 -3.49 -0.27
N VAL A 37 -3.72 -3.76 0.25
CA VAL A 37 -4.98 -3.20 -0.27
C VAL A 37 -5.15 -1.77 0.23
N GLY A 38 -5.48 -0.84 -0.68
CA GLY A 38 -5.68 0.58 -0.39
C GLY A 38 -4.47 1.29 0.22
N ALA A 39 -3.26 0.75 -0.02
CA ALA A 39 -2.01 1.18 0.57
C ALA A 39 -1.00 1.69 -0.47
N GLY A 40 -1.44 2.56 -1.37
CA GLY A 40 -0.63 2.97 -2.52
C GLY A 40 0.37 4.13 -2.27
N HIS A 41 1.20 4.39 -3.29
CA HIS A 41 2.27 5.39 -3.31
C HIS A 41 3.21 5.17 -2.12
N ASN A 42 3.71 3.95 -2.05
CA ASN A 42 4.42 3.43 -0.91
C ASN A 42 5.92 3.38 -1.12
N ASN A 43 6.65 3.44 0.00
CA ASN A 43 8.07 3.12 0.06
C ASN A 43 8.25 2.00 1.08
N PHE A 44 9.17 1.07 0.82
CA PHE A 44 9.54 0.01 1.74
C PHE A 44 10.89 0.32 2.38
N PHE A 45 11.00 0.02 3.67
CA PHE A 45 12.24 0.23 4.43
C PHE A 45 12.37 -0.77 5.57
N GLU A 46 13.61 -0.93 6.02
CA GLU A 46 13.98 -1.74 7.18
C GLU A 46 14.36 -0.80 8.32
N ASP A 47 13.91 -1.10 9.54
CA ASP A 47 14.35 -0.39 10.74
C ASP A 47 15.70 -0.92 11.25
N HIS A 48 16.27 -0.27 12.27
CA HIS A 48 17.56 -0.66 12.83
C HIS A 48 17.60 -2.03 13.52
N GLU A 49 16.44 -2.65 13.77
CA GLU A 49 16.29 -3.98 14.38
C GLU A 49 16.00 -5.07 13.32
N GLY A 50 16.04 -4.72 12.04
CA GLY A 50 15.77 -5.63 10.93
C GLY A 50 14.29 -5.80 10.58
N GLY A 51 13.43 -4.95 11.14
CA GLY A 51 12.01 -5.03 10.94
C GLY A 51 11.54 -4.28 9.68
N LEU A 52 10.69 -4.92 8.88
CA LEU A 52 10.20 -4.36 7.62
C LEU A 52 8.96 -3.47 7.79
N TRP A 53 8.93 -2.35 7.06
CA TRP A 53 7.87 -1.33 7.11
C TRP A 53 7.55 -0.76 5.73
N ALA A 54 6.35 -0.17 5.62
CA ALA A 54 5.96 0.66 4.50
C ALA A 54 5.37 2.00 4.95
N THR A 55 5.72 3.08 4.25
CA THR A 55 4.87 4.29 4.21
C THR A 55 3.83 4.14 3.11
N PHE A 56 2.66 4.75 3.25
CA PHE A 56 1.63 4.76 2.20
C PHE A 56 0.66 5.93 2.37
N PHE A 57 -0.12 6.21 1.33
CA PHE A 57 -1.30 7.06 1.43
C PHE A 57 -2.57 6.21 1.38
N ARG A 58 -3.47 6.46 2.34
CA ARG A 58 -4.80 5.85 2.39
C ARG A 58 -5.90 6.85 2.06
N ASN A 59 -6.99 6.32 1.52
CA ASN A 59 -8.25 7.03 1.43
C ASN A 59 -9.06 6.82 2.73
N PRO A 60 -9.32 7.86 3.52
CA PRO A 60 -10.05 7.72 4.78
C PRO A 60 -11.57 7.63 4.61
N ALA A 61 -12.12 7.95 3.43
CA ALA A 61 -13.55 7.91 3.20
C ALA A 61 -14.07 6.50 2.87
N HIS A 62 -13.23 5.63 2.28
CA HIS A 62 -13.65 4.31 1.76
C HIS A 62 -12.56 3.24 1.87
N GLY A 63 -12.96 1.97 2.01
CA GLY A 63 -12.09 0.80 1.93
C GLY A 63 -11.50 0.33 3.27
N TYR A 64 -10.50 -0.53 3.20
CA TYR A 64 -9.89 -1.19 4.36
C TYR A 64 -9.34 -0.21 5.42
N TRP A 65 -8.93 0.98 4.99
CA TRP A 65 -8.33 2.00 5.85
C TRP A 65 -9.26 3.15 6.20
N ALA A 66 -10.57 3.01 5.95
CA ALA A 66 -11.54 4.05 6.22
C ALA A 66 -11.49 4.51 7.69
N ASP A 67 -11.64 5.81 7.88
CA ASP A 67 -11.52 6.49 9.16
C ASP A 67 -12.52 7.66 9.18
N PRO A 68 -13.68 7.50 9.84
CA PRO A 68 -14.72 8.53 9.84
C PRO A 68 -14.25 9.90 10.34
N SER A 69 -13.25 9.92 11.24
CA SER A 69 -12.69 11.17 11.78
C SER A 69 -11.90 11.98 10.75
N ARG A 70 -11.49 11.35 9.65
CA ARG A 70 -10.65 11.92 8.59
C ARG A 70 -11.37 12.00 7.25
N ARG A 71 -12.70 11.81 7.21
CA ARG A 71 -13.50 11.73 5.97
C ARG A 71 -13.36 12.95 5.04
N ALA A 72 -13.04 14.13 5.59
CA ALA A 72 -12.82 15.35 4.80
C ALA A 72 -11.47 15.35 4.06
N ASP A 73 -10.53 14.49 4.44
CA ASP A 73 -9.21 14.42 3.81
C ASP A 73 -9.25 13.56 2.54
N SER A 74 -8.57 14.01 1.48
CA SER A 74 -8.45 13.26 0.23
C SER A 74 -7.45 12.11 0.31
N ALA A 75 -6.35 12.30 1.05
CA ALA A 75 -5.32 11.29 1.29
C ALA A 75 -4.68 11.50 2.66
N VAL A 76 -4.49 10.41 3.40
CA VAL A 76 -3.87 10.43 4.73
C VAL A 76 -2.64 9.54 4.70
N ALA A 77 -1.51 10.07 5.18
CA ALA A 77 -0.29 9.29 5.30
C ALA A 77 -0.43 8.21 6.39
N GLY A 78 0.21 7.06 6.18
CA GLY A 78 0.26 5.95 7.11
C GLY A 78 1.61 5.25 7.10
N VAL A 79 1.90 4.56 8.20
CA VAL A 79 3.05 3.66 8.35
C VAL A 79 2.53 2.30 8.82
N VAL A 80 2.99 1.20 8.22
CA VAL A 80 2.54 -0.15 8.56
C VAL A 80 3.69 -1.15 8.54
N ARG A 81 3.61 -2.15 9.42
CA ARG A 81 4.52 -3.30 9.40
C ARG A 81 4.29 -4.16 8.17
N LEU A 82 5.37 -4.75 7.67
CA LEU A 82 5.33 -5.74 6.61
C LEU A 82 5.66 -7.13 7.16
N GLU A 83 5.25 -8.14 6.41
CA GLU A 83 5.63 -9.54 6.61
C GLU A 83 6.25 -10.08 5.32
N TRP A 84 7.39 -10.76 5.47
CA TRP A 84 8.06 -11.46 4.38
C TRP A 84 7.81 -12.96 4.51
N THR A 85 7.41 -13.61 3.42
CA THR A 85 7.04 -15.04 3.42
C THR A 85 8.24 -15.99 3.37
N GLY A 86 9.46 -15.51 3.55
CA GLY A 86 10.67 -16.31 3.41
C GLY A 86 11.06 -16.58 1.95
N PRO A 87 12.18 -17.31 1.73
CA PRO A 87 12.84 -17.42 0.43
C PRO A 87 12.04 -18.20 -0.63
N GLU A 88 11.22 -19.18 -0.23
CA GLU A 88 10.44 -20.00 -1.17
C GLU A 88 9.31 -19.20 -1.82
N GLY A 89 8.65 -18.32 -1.05
CA GLY A 89 7.61 -17.43 -1.57
C GLY A 89 8.19 -16.14 -2.14
N ASN A 90 9.22 -15.60 -1.49
CA ASN A 90 9.83 -14.29 -1.71
C ASN A 90 8.81 -13.14 -1.86
N ARG A 91 7.75 -13.16 -1.05
CA ARG A 91 6.69 -12.15 -1.09
C ARG A 91 6.70 -11.29 0.14
N LEU A 92 6.41 -10.02 -0.09
CA LEU A 92 6.23 -9.00 0.92
C LEU A 92 4.75 -8.62 0.97
N TYR A 93 4.18 -8.57 2.17
CA TYR A 93 2.78 -8.19 2.40
C TYR A 93 2.69 -7.16 3.52
N VAL A 94 1.66 -6.31 3.46
CA VAL A 94 1.23 -5.51 4.60
C VAL A 94 0.72 -6.45 5.68
N LYS A 95 1.38 -6.42 6.84
CA LYS A 95 1.00 -7.24 7.98
C LYS A 95 -0.42 -6.86 8.39
N ARG A 96 -1.30 -7.86 8.47
CA ARG A 96 -2.70 -7.65 8.89
C ARG A 96 -2.69 -7.03 10.29
N ARG A 97 -3.52 -6.00 10.50
CA ARG A 97 -3.85 -5.56 11.87
C ARG A 97 -4.55 -6.73 12.56
N GLY A 98 -3.96 -7.27 13.63
CA GLY A 98 -4.65 -8.25 14.45
C GLY A 98 -5.99 -7.67 14.91
N GLN A 99 -7.04 -8.47 14.92
CA GLN A 99 -8.26 -8.12 15.65
C GLN A 99 -7.85 -8.11 17.13
N GLY A 100 -7.77 -6.92 17.71
CA GLY A 100 -7.70 -6.76 19.17
C GLY A 100 -9.02 -7.15 19.81
#